data_AF-A0A1Y1R7P4-F1
#
_entry.id   AF-A0A1Y1R7P4-F1
#
_cell.length_a   1.000
_cell.length_b   1.000
_cell.length_c   1.000
_cell.angle_alpha   90.00
_cell.angle_beta   90.00
_cell.angle_gamma   90.00
#
_symmetry.space_group_name_H-M   'P 1'
#
loop_
_entity.id
_entity.type
_entity.pdbx_description
1 polymer ?
#
loop_
_entity_poly.entity_id
_entity_poly.type
_entity_poly.pdbx_seq_one_letter_code
_entity_poly.pdbx_strand_id
1 'polypeptide(L)' 'MQQPLKGKNIGVSLSSGYEKQLLDVMLASSGLSSKDVNVINVGWALTGSLLSKRVDAILDGYRNFELNQLAL' A
#
# COMPACT_ATOMS: atom_id res chain seq x y z
N MET A 1 2.25 10.51 -12.89
CA MET A 1 0.87 9.98 -12.92
C MET A 1 0.65 9.17 -11.67
N GLN A 2 -0.38 9.45 -10.88
CA GLN A 2 -0.81 8.51 -9.84
C GLN A 2 -1.40 7.28 -10.55
N GLN A 3 -0.89 6.09 -10.29
CA GLN A 3 -1.47 4.87 -10.86
C GLN A 3 -2.89 4.69 -10.30
N PRO A 4 -3.87 4.23 -11.10
CA PRO A 4 -5.23 4.03 -10.60
C PRO A 4 -5.24 2.92 -9.54
N LEU A 5 -5.61 3.27 -8.31
CA LEU A 5 -5.69 2.33 -7.18
C LEU A 5 -7.04 1.61 -7.07
N LYS A 6 -8.04 1.99 -7.87
CA LYS A 6 -9.36 1.34 -7.82
C LYS A 6 -9.27 -0.15 -8.15
N GLY A 7 -9.81 -1.00 -7.27
CA GLY A 7 -9.79 -2.45 -7.34
C GLY A 7 -8.44 -3.09 -7.01
N LYS A 8 -7.46 -2.32 -6.53
CA LYS A 8 -6.09 -2.79 -6.28
C LYS A 8 -5.91 -3.32 -4.87
N ASN A 9 -4.95 -4.23 -4.73
CA ASN A 9 -4.53 -4.78 -3.44
C ASN A 9 -3.44 -3.89 -2.83
N ILE A 10 -3.68 -3.37 -1.63
CA ILE A 10 -2.77 -2.48 -0.91
C ILE A 10 -2.23 -3.22 0.33
N GLY A 11 -0.92 -3.46 0.37
CA GLY A 11 -0.25 -4.06 1.52
C GLY A 11 -0.05 -3.06 2.66
N VAL A 12 -0.38 -3.46 3.89
CA VAL A 12 -0.12 -2.68 5.12
C VAL A 12 0.62 -3.54 6.14
N SER A 13 1.48 -2.91 6.94
CA SER A 13 2.27 -3.62 7.95
C SER A 13 1.46 -3.96 9.20
N LEU A 14 0.62 -3.02 9.63
CA LEU A 14 -0.30 -3.17 10.74
C LEU A 14 -1.69 -2.70 10.28
N SER A 15 -2.74 -3.41 10.70
CA SER A 15 -4.11 -3.07 10.31
C SER A 15 -4.88 -2.30 11.39
N SER A 16 -4.25 -2.07 12.55
CA SER A 16 -4.82 -1.32 13.68
C SER A 16 -3.92 -0.14 13.99
N GLY A 17 -4.37 1.07 13.65
CA GLY A 17 -3.60 2.29 13.87
C GLY A 17 -4.09 3.46 13.01
N TYR A 18 -3.17 4.38 12.71
CA TYR A 18 -3.42 5.60 11.95
C TYR A 18 -3.35 5.40 10.42
N GLU A 19 -2.86 4.23 9.99
CA GLU A 19 -2.64 3.83 8.60
C GLU A 19 -3.94 3.88 7.80
N LYS A 20 -5.07 3.53 8.44
CA LYS A 20 -6.39 3.60 7.80
C LYS A 20 -6.77 5.04 7.47
N GLN A 21 -6.59 5.98 8.40
CA GLN A 21 -6.90 7.38 8.18
C GLN A 21 -5.97 7.99 7.14
N LEU A 22 -4.68 7.63 7.18
CA LEU A 22 -3.72 8.05 6.17
C LEU A 22 -4.13 7.56 4.77
N LEU A 23 -4.49 6.28 4.65
CA LEU A 23 -4.97 5.70 3.39
C LEU A 23 -6.24 6.41 2.90
N ASP A 24 -7.21 6.65 3.78
CA ASP A 24 -8.46 7.33 3.44
C ASP A 24 -8.19 8.76 2.90
N VAL A 25 -7.27 9.51 3.53
CA VAL A 25 -6.86 10.85 3.07
C VAL A 25 -6.16 10.80 1.71
N MET A 26 -5.25 9.83 1.52
CA MET A 26 -4.54 9.66 0.25
C MET A 26 -5.51 9.30 -0.89
N LEU A 27 -6.45 8.38 -0.65
CA LEU A 27 -7.46 7.98 -1.63
C LEU A 27 -8.42 9.12 -1.98
N ALA A 28 -8.81 9.94 -1.00
CA ALA A 28 -9.71 11.08 -1.21
C ALA A 28 -9.13 12.08 -2.24
N SER A 29 -7.81 12.27 -2.27
CA SER A 29 -7.14 13.12 -3.26
C SER A 29 -7.33 12.65 -4.71
N SER A 30 -7.71 11.39 -4.90
CA SER A 30 -7.99 10.76 -6.19
C SER A 30 -9.48 10.42 -6.38
N GLY A 31 -10.37 10.94 -5.53
CA GLY A 31 -11.81 10.65 -5.59
C GLY A 31 -12.18 9.19 -5.26
N LEU A 32 -11.29 8.46 -4.58
CA LEU A 32 -11.49 7.09 -4.14
C LEU A 32 -11.77 7.03 -2.63
N SER A 33 -12.30 5.90 -2.18
CA SER A 33 -12.50 5.58 -0.77
C SER A 33 -11.86 4.23 -0.43
N SER A 34 -11.75 3.90 0.86
CA SER A 34 -11.32 2.56 1.30
C SER A 34 -12.20 1.42 0.78
N LYS A 35 -13.42 1.70 0.28
CA LYS A 35 -14.28 0.69 -0.36
C LYS A 35 -13.84 0.35 -1.78
N ASP A 36 -13.01 1.20 -2.40
CA ASP A 36 -12.54 1.03 -3.76
C ASP A 36 -11.24 0.23 -3.83
N VAL A 37 -10.67 -0.20 -2.70
CA VAL A 37 -9.39 -0.93 -2.65
C VAL A 37 -9.48 -2.11 -1.70
N ASN A 38 -8.61 -3.11 -1.88
CA ASN A 38 -8.50 -4.24 -0.97
C ASN A 38 -7.27 -4.05 -0.08
N VAL A 39 -7.47 -3.84 1.21
CA VAL A 39 -6.36 -3.72 2.18
C VAL A 39 -5.95 -5.12 2.65
N ILE A 40 -4.67 -5.45 2.49
CA ILE A 40 -4.09 -6.74 2.85
C ILE A 40 -3.02 -6.52 3.92
N ASN A 41 -3.19 -7.17 5.08
CA ASN A 41 -2.11 -7.21 6.06
C ASN A 41 -0.98 -8.11 5.54
N VAL A 42 0.21 -7.55 5.38
CA VAL A 42 1.42 -8.26 4.96
C VAL A 42 2.48 -8.32 6.07
N GLY A 43 2.17 -7.81 7.26
CA GLY A 43 3.12 -7.71 8.36
C GLY A 43 4.39 -6.99 7.93
N TRP A 44 5.54 -7.58 8.25
CA TRP A 44 6.85 -7.03 7.90
C TRP A 44 7.30 -7.32 6.46
N ALA A 45 6.47 -7.96 5.64
CA ALA A 45 6.83 -8.40 4.29
C ALA A 45 6.46 -7.39 3.18
N LEU A 46 6.69 -6.09 3.39
CA LEU A 46 6.30 -5.03 2.44
C LEU A 46 6.92 -5.23 1.05
N THR A 47 8.26 -5.22 0.94
CA THR A 47 8.96 -5.45 -0.34
C THR A 47 8.62 -6.82 -0.94
N GLY A 48 8.64 -7.88 -0.12
CA GLY A 48 8.34 -9.24 -0.58
C GLY A 48 6.93 -9.35 -1.16
N SER A 49 5.96 -8.63 -0.60
CA SER A 49 4.58 -8.60 -1.09
C SER A 49 4.44 -7.91 -2.46
N LEU A 50 5.25 -6.89 -2.73
CA LEU A 50 5.34 -6.26 -4.05
C LEU A 50 6.02 -7.18 -5.06
N LEU A 51 7.20 -7.73 -4.71
CA LEU A 51 7.98 -8.60 -5.60
C LEU A 51 7.21 -9.86 -6.02
N SER A 52 6.46 -10.46 -5.08
CA SER A 52 5.60 -11.62 -5.34
C SER A 52 4.31 -11.29 -6.08
N LYS A 53 4.03 -10.00 -6.36
CA LYS A 53 2.77 -9.51 -6.92
C LYS A 53 1.54 -9.88 -6.09
N ARG A 54 1.71 -10.14 -4.79
CA ARG A 54 0.60 -10.37 -3.86
C ARG A 54 -0.21 -9.09 -3.66
N VAL A 55 0.45 -7.95 -3.70
CA VAL A 55 -0.16 -6.61 -3.64
C VAL A 55 0.34 -5.76 -4.80
N ASP A 56 -0.46 -4.78 -5.21
CA ASP A 56 -0.12 -3.83 -6.27
C ASP A 56 0.60 -2.58 -5.74
N ALA A 57 0.38 -2.25 -4.46
CA ALA A 57 1.01 -1.13 -3.77
C ALA A 57 1.15 -1.44 -2.28
N ILE A 58 1.94 -0.63 -1.58
CA ILE A 58 2.11 -0.71 -0.12
C ILE A 58 1.88 0.67 0.51
N LEU A 59 1.45 0.64 1.77
CA LEU A 59 1.54 1.73 2.72
C LEU A 59 2.63 1.39 3.75
N ASP A 60 3.08 2.36 4.54
CA ASP A 60 4.08 2.21 5.62
C ASP A 60 5.54 2.00 5.17
N GLY A 61 5.79 1.92 3.86
CA GLY A 61 7.14 1.84 3.31
C GLY A 61 7.94 3.14 3.48
N TYR A 62 9.24 2.99 3.66
CA TYR A 62 10.19 4.09 3.67
C TYR A 62 10.86 4.26 2.31
N ARG A 63 10.92 5.52 1.85
CA ARG A 63 11.55 5.87 0.56
C ARG A 63 13.02 5.41 0.44
N ASN A 64 13.71 5.20 1.55
CA ASN A 64 15.12 4.75 1.59
C ASN A 64 15.30 3.24 1.85
N PHE A 65 14.22 2.45 1.94
CA PHE A 65 14.32 1.02 2.25
C PHE A 65 13.78 0.16 1.10
N GLU A 66 12.48 0.21 0.82
CA GLU A 66 11.82 -0.66 -0.16
C GLU A 66 12.35 -0.42 -1.58
N LEU A 67 12.62 0.84 -1.95
CA LEU A 67 13.18 1.16 -3.27
C LEU A 67 14.55 0.51 -3.49
N ASN A 68 15.38 0.44 -2.46
CA ASN A 68 16.69 -0.21 -2.56
C ASN A 68 16.53 -1.73 -2.70
N GLN A 69 15.57 -2.33 -1.98
CA GLN A 69 15.32 -3.77 -2.06
C GLN A 69 14.65 -4.20 -3.37
N LEU A 70 13.85 -3.33 -4.00
CA LEU A 70 13.23 -3.58 -5.31
C LEU A 70 14.24 -3.50 -6.47
N ALA A 71 15.40 -2.87 -6.26
CA ALA A 71 16.45 -2.73 -7.27
C ALA A 71 17.50 -3.86 -7.24
N LEU A 72 17.40 -4.76 -6.25
CA LEU A 72 18.22 -5.99 -6.16
C LEU A 72 17.69 -7.05 -7.13
#